data_AF-A0A101EEB1-F1
#
_entry.id   AF-A0A101EEB1-F1
#
_cell.length_a   1.000
_cell.length_b   1.000
_cell.length_c   1.000
_cell.angle_alpha   90.00
_cell.angle_beta   90.00
_cell.angle_gamma   90.00
#
_symmetry.space_group_name_H-M   'P 1'
#
loop_
_entity.id
_entity.type
_entity.pdbx_description
1 polymer ?
#
loop_
_entity_poly.entity_id
_entity_poly.type
_entity_poly.pdbx_seq_one_letter_code
_entity_poly.pdbx_strand_id
1 'polypeptide(L)'
;IAALNIKLPRPDAAVLEGVKLAYPEWVLGIVGAAGFAAAASTASAIMLTLAGLLSKNLYGLIKENASDRELVIVSRVSVLIFGLAAMFLALFAGGRLVALLLLAYAGMTQMFPGAFLGLFFRKFNKLAISSGMIAGLITITYLKFFGPGDYLGIHFGLWGLAVNLIVVLIVSALTKEDENFDSFLEGINSVKL
;
A
#
# COMPACT_ATOMS: atom_id res chain seq x y z
N ILE A 1 13.42 27.91 8.37
CA ILE A 1 14.25 26.82 8.96
C ILE A 1 15.50 26.59 8.14
N ALA A 2 15.40 26.14 6.87
CA ALA A 2 16.55 26.13 5.95
C ALA A 2 17.11 27.56 5.70
N ALA A 3 16.22 28.54 5.49
CA ALA A 3 16.59 29.96 5.40
C ALA A 3 17.06 30.59 6.72
N LEU A 4 16.86 29.91 7.87
CA LEU A 4 17.26 30.37 9.20
C LEU A 4 18.48 29.61 9.73
N ASN A 5 19.07 28.71 8.93
CA ASN A 5 20.18 27.81 9.28
C ASN A 5 19.96 26.99 10.58
N ILE A 6 18.70 26.67 10.91
CA ILE A 6 18.36 25.86 12.08
C ILE A 6 18.38 24.39 11.69
N LYS A 7 19.24 23.60 12.34
CA LYS A 7 19.38 22.16 12.10
C LYS A 7 18.26 21.41 12.84
N LEU A 8 17.36 20.78 12.10
CA LEU A 8 16.24 20.03 12.68
C LEU A 8 16.70 18.70 13.28
N PRO A 9 16.12 18.26 14.43
CA PRO A 9 16.35 16.93 14.97
C PRO A 9 15.85 15.83 14.04
N ARG A 10 14.72 16.06 13.35
CA ARG A 10 14.15 15.16 12.36
C ARG A 10 13.42 15.91 11.23
N PRO A 11 13.41 15.39 9.99
CA PRO A 11 12.77 16.07 8.85
C PRO A 11 11.24 16.20 8.97
N ASP A 12 10.58 15.23 9.59
CA ASP A 12 9.13 15.16 9.81
C ASP A 12 8.62 16.20 10.83
N ALA A 13 9.50 16.73 11.69
CA ALA A 13 9.15 17.80 12.64
C ALA A 13 9.12 19.20 12.02
N ALA A 14 9.49 19.36 10.74
CA ALA A 14 9.69 20.67 10.12
C ALA A 14 8.48 21.60 10.20
N VAL A 15 7.27 21.06 10.06
CA VAL A 15 6.03 21.86 10.10
C VAL A 15 5.77 22.38 11.51
N LEU A 16 5.87 21.53 12.53
CA LEU A 16 5.62 21.91 13.93
C LEU A 16 6.68 22.89 14.44
N GLU A 17 7.95 22.65 14.13
CA GLU A 17 9.04 23.59 14.45
C GLU A 17 8.86 24.92 13.71
N GLY A 18 8.38 24.89 12.46
CA GLY A 18 8.07 26.09 11.70
C GLY A 18 6.97 26.92 12.34
N VAL A 19 5.90 26.28 12.80
CA VAL A 19 4.80 26.97 13.49
C VAL A 19 5.26 27.53 14.83
N LYS A 20 6.04 26.76 15.60
CA LYS A 20 6.60 27.21 16.89
C LYS A 20 7.46 28.47 16.76
N LEU A 21 8.20 28.60 15.66
CA LEU A 21 9.05 29.77 15.40
C LEU A 21 8.27 30.99 14.87
N ALA A 22 7.15 30.76 14.17
CA ALA A 22 6.41 31.81 13.48
C ALA A 22 5.17 32.33 14.24
N TYR A 23 4.63 31.55 15.18
CA TYR A 23 3.36 31.83 15.83
C TYR A 23 3.40 31.62 17.35
N PRO A 24 2.44 32.20 18.11
CA PRO A 24 2.30 31.95 19.54
C PRO A 24 1.98 30.48 19.87
N GLU A 25 2.30 30.07 21.10
CA GLU A 25 2.16 28.67 21.55
C GLU A 25 0.75 28.09 21.45
N TRP A 26 -0.30 28.92 21.56
CA TRP A 26 -1.68 28.45 21.41
C TRP A 26 -1.98 27.96 19.97
N VAL A 27 -1.33 28.54 18.96
CA VAL A 27 -1.46 28.11 17.56
C VAL A 27 -0.78 26.75 17.36
N LEU A 28 0.37 26.54 18.00
CA LEU A 28 1.06 25.25 17.99
C LEU A 28 0.16 24.13 18.52
N GLY A 29 -0.58 24.39 19.60
CA GLY A 29 -1.57 23.45 20.16
C GLY A 29 -2.69 23.10 19.18
N ILE A 30 -3.26 24.11 18.50
CA ILE A 30 -4.31 23.91 17.50
C ILE A 30 -3.78 23.10 16.30
N VAL A 31 -2.60 23.45 15.78
CA VAL A 31 -1.99 22.73 14.63
C VAL A 31 -1.66 21.30 15.02
N GLY A 32 -1.12 21.07 16.22
CA GLY A 32 -0.86 19.73 16.74
C GLY A 32 -2.14 18.89 16.87
N ALA A 33 -3.20 19.47 17.42
CA ALA A 33 -4.50 18.80 17.54
C ALA A 33 -5.12 18.48 16.17
N ALA A 34 -5.05 19.42 15.21
CA ALA A 34 -5.54 19.21 13.85
C ALA A 34 -4.75 18.10 13.13
N GLY A 35 -3.42 18.11 13.26
CA GLY A 35 -2.56 17.06 12.71
C GLY A 35 -2.84 15.69 13.30
N PHE A 36 -3.04 15.61 14.62
CA PHE A 36 -3.44 14.38 15.30
C PHE A 36 -4.80 13.88 14.82
N ALA A 37 -5.80 14.76 14.73
CA ALA A 37 -7.14 14.41 14.25
C ALA A 37 -7.11 13.89 12.80
N ALA A 38 -6.34 14.54 11.92
CA ALA A 38 -6.14 14.10 10.54
C ALA A 38 -5.48 12.72 10.45
N ALA A 39 -4.41 12.49 11.21
CA ALA A 39 -3.72 11.21 11.26
C ALA A 39 -4.61 10.09 11.83
N ALA A 40 -5.36 10.37 12.89
CA ALA A 40 -6.28 9.42 13.51
C ALA A 40 -7.39 8.99 12.54
N SER A 41 -8.01 9.93 11.82
CA SER A 41 -9.06 9.61 10.83
C SER A 41 -8.56 8.70 9.71
N THR A 42 -7.36 8.96 9.20
CA THR A 42 -6.73 8.16 8.15
C THR A 42 -6.34 6.77 8.67
N ALA A 43 -5.76 6.70 9.87
CA ALA A 43 -5.38 5.45 10.50
C ALA A 43 -6.59 4.54 10.75
N SER A 44 -7.70 5.10 11.27
CA SER A 44 -8.93 4.33 11.50
C SER A 44 -9.51 3.77 10.20
N ALA A 45 -9.53 4.56 9.11
CA ALA A 45 -10.00 4.09 7.82
C ALA A 45 -9.14 2.92 7.29
N ILE A 46 -7.82 3.06 7.30
CA ILE A 46 -6.90 2.00 6.84
C ILE A 46 -7.05 0.73 7.69
N MET A 47 -7.11 0.86 9.01
CA MET A 47 -7.27 -0.28 9.92
C MET A 47 -8.60 -1.02 9.67
N LEU A 48 -9.70 -0.28 9.47
CA LEU A 48 -11.00 -0.88 9.18
C LEU A 48 -10.99 -1.60 7.83
N THR A 49 -10.40 -1.00 6.80
CA THR A 49 -10.27 -1.62 5.47
C THR A 49 -9.42 -2.90 5.56
N LEU A 50 -8.26 -2.86 6.23
CA LEU A 50 -7.40 -4.03 6.41
C LEU A 50 -8.09 -5.15 7.20
N ALA A 51 -8.81 -4.80 8.26
CA ALA A 51 -9.55 -5.77 9.05
C ALA A 51 -10.70 -6.41 8.26
N GLY A 52 -11.40 -5.63 7.44
CA GLY A 52 -12.43 -6.14 6.52
C GLY A 52 -11.86 -7.08 5.47
N LEU A 53 -10.71 -6.72 4.88
CA LEU A 53 -10.00 -7.58 3.92
C LEU A 53 -9.55 -8.89 4.57
N LEU A 54 -8.98 -8.85 5.78
CA LEU A 54 -8.57 -10.07 6.48
C LEU A 54 -9.78 -10.93 6.82
N SER A 55 -10.84 -10.34 7.35
CA SER A 55 -12.06 -11.06 7.71
C SER A 55 -12.71 -11.74 6.49
N LYS A 56 -12.86 -11.04 5.37
CA LYS A 56 -13.51 -11.61 4.18
C LYS A 56 -12.58 -12.51 3.37
N ASN A 57 -11.36 -12.06 3.10
CA ASN A 57 -10.48 -12.72 2.14
C ASN A 57 -9.60 -13.79 2.77
N LEU A 58 -9.20 -13.65 4.04
CA LEU A 58 -8.34 -14.65 4.70
C LEU A 58 -9.19 -15.58 5.56
N TYR A 59 -10.04 -15.03 6.42
CA TYR A 59 -10.87 -15.87 7.29
C TYR A 59 -11.96 -16.61 6.51
N GLY A 60 -12.52 -16.01 5.45
CA GLY A 60 -13.43 -16.72 4.53
C GLY A 60 -12.80 -17.93 3.83
N LEU A 61 -11.48 -17.94 3.59
CA LEU A 61 -10.77 -19.12 3.07
C LEU A 61 -10.59 -20.22 4.12
N ILE A 62 -10.51 -19.85 5.40
CA ILE A 62 -10.38 -20.79 6.52
C ILE A 62 -11.75 -21.39 6.87
N LYS A 63 -12.80 -20.56 6.80
CA LYS A 63 -14.18 -20.94 7.12
C LYS A 63 -15.13 -20.35 6.08
N GLU A 64 -15.43 -21.16 5.06
CA GLU A 64 -16.22 -20.78 3.89
C GLU A 64 -17.65 -20.36 4.23
N ASN A 65 -18.24 -20.94 5.30
CA ASN A 65 -19.59 -20.64 5.78
C ASN A 65 -19.59 -19.81 7.08
N ALA A 66 -18.65 -18.87 7.22
CA ALA A 66 -18.65 -17.96 8.36
C ALA A 66 -19.90 -17.06 8.34
N SER A 67 -20.60 -16.96 9.47
CA SER A 67 -21.76 -16.07 9.58
C SER A 67 -21.33 -14.59 9.58
N ASP A 68 -22.20 -13.67 9.16
CA ASP A 68 -21.92 -12.22 9.20
C ASP A 68 -21.49 -11.75 10.59
N ARG A 69 -22.12 -12.29 11.64
CA ARG A 69 -21.77 -11.99 13.04
C ARG A 69 -20.34 -12.41 13.37
N GLU A 70 -19.90 -13.56 12.86
CA GLU A 70 -18.55 -14.08 13.04
C GLU A 70 -17.53 -13.23 12.30
N LEU A 71 -17.81 -12.85 11.04
CA LEU A 71 -16.97 -11.94 10.26
C LEU A 71 -16.77 -10.59 10.97
N VAL A 72 -17.84 -10.02 11.53
CA VAL A 72 -17.75 -8.77 12.31
C VAL A 72 -16.85 -8.94 13.54
N ILE A 73 -16.94 -10.06 14.25
CA ILE A 73 -16.08 -10.33 15.43
C ILE A 73 -14.62 -10.45 15.00
N VAL A 74 -14.34 -11.22 13.94
CA VAL A 74 -12.99 -11.36 13.39
C VAL A 74 -12.43 -10.01 13.00
N SER A 75 -13.21 -9.18 12.27
CA SER A 75 -12.80 -7.82 11.91
C SER A 75 -12.47 -6.97 13.14
N ARG A 76 -13.27 -6.99 14.21
CA ARG A 76 -13.00 -6.21 15.43
C ARG A 76 -11.71 -6.66 16.12
N VAL A 77 -11.48 -7.97 16.21
CA VAL A 77 -10.25 -8.53 16.77
C VAL A 77 -9.04 -8.16 15.91
N SER A 78 -9.16 -8.21 14.58
CA SER A 78 -8.09 -7.80 13.66
C SER A 78 -7.73 -6.33 13.81
N VAL A 79 -8.71 -5.43 13.99
CA VAL A 79 -8.42 -4.00 14.26
C VAL A 79 -7.57 -3.85 15.51
N LEU A 80 -7.88 -4.56 16.60
CA LEU A 80 -7.08 -4.52 17.82
C LEU A 80 -5.66 -5.04 17.59
N ILE A 81 -5.51 -6.16 16.89
CA ILE A 81 -4.20 -6.75 16.58
C ILE A 81 -3.36 -5.78 15.74
N PHE A 82 -3.93 -5.22 14.66
CA PHE A 82 -3.24 -4.25 13.81
C PHE A 82 -2.89 -2.97 14.56
N GLY A 83 -3.79 -2.47 15.42
CA GLY A 83 -3.55 -1.30 16.25
C GLY A 83 -2.38 -1.51 17.21
N LEU A 84 -2.33 -2.66 17.90
CA LEU A 84 -1.23 -3.01 18.79
C LEU A 84 0.10 -3.18 18.03
N ALA A 85 0.07 -3.84 16.87
CA ALA A 85 1.25 -4.00 16.04
C ALA A 85 1.77 -2.65 15.50
N ALA A 86 0.86 -1.77 15.06
CA ALA A 86 1.20 -0.42 14.60
C ALA A 86 1.78 0.43 15.75
N MET A 87 1.20 0.37 16.94
CA MET A 87 1.71 1.05 18.13
C MET A 87 3.11 0.52 18.50
N PHE A 88 3.31 -0.80 18.47
CA PHE A 88 4.61 -1.40 18.71
C PHE A 88 5.66 -0.90 17.72
N LEU A 89 5.36 -0.93 16.42
CA LEU A 89 6.26 -0.40 15.40
C LEU A 89 6.52 1.11 15.56
N ALA A 90 5.50 1.89 15.94
CA ALA A 90 5.67 3.31 16.18
C ALA A 90 6.64 3.61 17.34
N LEU A 91 6.60 2.82 18.41
CA LEU A 91 7.48 2.97 19.57
C LEU A 91 8.92 2.52 19.29
N PHE A 92 9.11 1.40 18.59
CA PHE A 92 10.43 0.79 18.42
C PHE A 92 11.13 1.12 17.09
N ALA A 93 10.38 1.50 16.05
CA ALA A 93 10.90 1.74 14.70
C ALA A 93 10.72 3.18 14.21
N GLY A 94 10.53 4.16 15.11
CA GLY A 94 10.20 5.55 14.78
C GLY A 94 11.07 6.18 13.68
N GLY A 95 12.39 5.97 13.70
CA GLY A 95 13.32 6.51 12.69
C GLY A 95 13.31 5.79 11.33
N ARG A 96 12.59 4.68 11.20
CA ARG A 96 12.54 3.83 9.99
C ARG A 96 11.13 3.68 9.42
N LEU A 97 10.13 4.32 10.02
CA LEU A 97 8.73 4.23 9.58
C LEU A 97 8.56 4.64 8.11
N VAL A 98 9.22 5.72 7.69
CA VAL A 98 9.18 6.18 6.29
C VAL A 98 9.81 5.14 5.37
N ALA A 99 10.91 4.50 5.77
CA ALA A 99 11.55 3.47 4.96
C ALA A 99 10.69 2.19 4.84
N LEU A 100 10.00 1.80 5.92
CA LEU A 100 9.05 0.69 5.91
C LEU A 100 7.83 1.02 5.04
N LEU A 101 7.33 2.26 5.12
CA LEU A 101 6.23 2.75 4.31
C LEU A 101 6.58 2.71 2.82
N LEU A 102 7.76 3.23 2.44
CA LEU A 102 8.25 3.19 1.06
C LEU A 102 8.44 1.77 0.53
N LEU A 103 8.90 0.84 1.38
CA LEU A 103 9.00 -0.57 1.03
C LEU A 103 7.62 -1.19 0.78
N ALA A 104 6.65 -0.93 1.66
CA ALA A 104 5.29 -1.42 1.50
C ALA A 104 4.62 -0.85 0.22
N TYR A 105 4.80 0.44 -0.05
CA TYR A 105 4.31 1.06 -1.29
C TYR A 105 4.99 0.52 -2.54
N ALA A 106 6.31 0.24 -2.50
CA ALA A 106 6.99 -0.41 -3.61
C ALA A 106 6.35 -1.77 -3.94
N GLY A 107 5.99 -2.56 -2.93
CA GLY A 107 5.24 -3.80 -3.12
C GLY A 107 3.84 -3.55 -3.70
N MET A 108 3.06 -2.63 -3.12
CA MET A 108 1.72 -2.29 -3.62
C MET A 108 1.71 -1.81 -5.07
N THR A 109 2.72 -1.05 -5.49
CA THR A 109 2.81 -0.56 -6.88
C THR A 109 2.91 -1.71 -7.90
N GLN A 110 3.34 -2.91 -7.49
CA GLN A 110 3.40 -4.06 -8.40
C GLN A 110 2.02 -4.55 -8.85
N MET A 111 0.94 -4.19 -8.13
CA MET A 111 -0.42 -4.49 -8.55
C MET A 111 -0.88 -3.58 -9.70
N PHE A 112 -0.21 -2.45 -9.92
CA PHE A 112 -0.64 -1.43 -10.88
C PHE A 112 -0.72 -1.93 -12.33
N PRO A 113 0.30 -2.63 -12.89
CA PRO A 113 0.20 -3.13 -14.27
C PRO A 113 -0.97 -4.09 -14.43
N GLY A 114 -1.21 -4.97 -13.47
CA GLY A 114 -2.34 -5.89 -13.48
C GLY A 114 -3.70 -5.19 -13.43
N ALA A 115 -3.86 -4.23 -12.51
CA ALA A 115 -5.09 -3.46 -12.38
C ALA A 115 -5.36 -2.60 -13.62
N PHE A 116 -4.34 -1.91 -14.14
CA PHE A 116 -4.48 -1.06 -15.32
C PHE A 116 -4.75 -1.91 -16.57
N LEU A 117 -3.90 -2.90 -16.85
CA LEU A 117 -4.02 -3.70 -18.06
C LEU A 117 -5.29 -4.56 -18.05
N GLY A 118 -5.65 -5.15 -16.90
CA GLY A 118 -6.85 -5.97 -16.76
C GLY A 118 -8.16 -5.19 -16.89
N LEU A 119 -8.18 -3.89 -16.55
CA LEU A 119 -9.37 -3.05 -16.70
C LEU A 119 -9.55 -2.52 -18.13
N PHE A 120 -8.45 -2.22 -18.83
CA PHE A 120 -8.52 -1.53 -20.14
C PHE A 120 -8.29 -2.45 -21.35
N PHE A 121 -7.67 -3.61 -21.17
CA PHE A 121 -7.26 -4.47 -22.28
C PHE A 121 -7.70 -5.93 -22.09
N ARG A 122 -8.41 -6.44 -23.09
CA ARG A 122 -8.93 -7.83 -23.15
C ARG A 122 -7.83 -8.90 -23.31
N LYS A 123 -6.63 -8.49 -23.73
CA LYS A 123 -5.54 -9.40 -24.14
C LYS A 123 -4.69 -9.95 -23.00
N PHE A 124 -4.75 -9.35 -21.81
CA PHE A 124 -3.87 -9.73 -20.70
C PHE A 124 -4.57 -10.76 -19.81
N ASN A 125 -3.96 -11.94 -19.71
CA ASN A 125 -4.47 -13.02 -18.88
C ASN A 125 -3.86 -13.06 -17.48
N LYS A 126 -4.48 -13.86 -16.60
CA LYS A 126 -4.05 -14.05 -15.21
C LYS A 126 -2.60 -14.53 -15.07
N LEU A 127 -2.11 -15.37 -15.98
CA LEU A 127 -0.74 -15.89 -15.94
C LEU A 127 0.28 -14.76 -16.19
N ALA A 128 0.06 -13.95 -17.22
CA ALA A 128 0.93 -12.81 -17.53
C ALA A 128 1.02 -11.83 -16.36
N ILE A 129 -0.13 -11.43 -15.80
CA ILE A 129 -0.20 -10.49 -14.67
C ILE A 129 0.51 -11.08 -13.45
N SER A 130 0.23 -12.34 -13.10
CA SER A 130 0.82 -12.98 -11.91
C SER A 130 2.34 -13.15 -12.04
N SER A 131 2.82 -13.57 -13.21
CA SER A 131 4.26 -13.69 -13.48
C SER A 131 4.99 -12.35 -13.39
N GLY A 132 4.37 -11.28 -13.92
CA GLY A 132 4.92 -9.92 -13.82
C GLY A 132 4.99 -9.43 -12.38
N MET A 133 3.92 -9.63 -11.60
CA MET A 133 3.90 -9.26 -10.17
C MET A 133 4.99 -9.99 -9.38
N ILE A 134 5.17 -11.30 -9.60
CA ILE A 134 6.21 -12.09 -8.93
C ILE A 134 7.60 -11.58 -9.32
N ALA A 135 7.85 -11.35 -10.61
CA ALA A 135 9.14 -10.83 -11.08
C ALA A 135 9.46 -9.44 -10.51
N GLY A 136 8.47 -8.56 -10.44
CA GLY A 136 8.60 -7.24 -9.82
C GLY A 136 8.91 -7.30 -8.33
N LEU A 137 8.22 -8.18 -7.58
CA LEU A 137 8.48 -8.41 -6.15
C LEU A 137 9.87 -8.98 -5.88
N ILE A 138 10.31 -9.94 -6.70
CA ILE A 138 11.68 -10.50 -6.63
C ILE A 138 12.70 -9.38 -6.88
N THR A 139 12.46 -8.54 -7.90
CA THR A 139 13.35 -7.43 -8.24
C THR A 139 13.46 -6.42 -7.08
N ILE A 140 12.34 -6.02 -6.49
CA ILE A 140 12.32 -5.12 -5.33
C ILE A 140 13.07 -5.72 -4.15
N THR A 141 12.82 -7.00 -3.86
CA THR A 141 13.47 -7.71 -2.74
C THR A 141 14.97 -7.79 -2.98
N TYR A 142 15.39 -8.15 -4.19
CA TYR A 142 16.80 -8.19 -4.56
C TYR A 142 17.45 -6.82 -4.42
N LEU A 143 16.91 -5.78 -5.06
CA LEU A 143 17.49 -4.44 -5.03
C LEU A 143 17.57 -3.87 -3.61
N LYS A 144 16.55 -4.12 -2.77
CA LYS A 144 16.50 -3.58 -1.41
C LYS A 144 17.47 -4.26 -0.45
N PHE A 145 17.61 -5.58 -0.54
CA PHE A 145 18.34 -6.38 0.48
C PHE A 145 19.71 -6.89 0.01
N PHE A 146 19.90 -7.09 -1.30
CA PHE A 146 21.10 -7.69 -1.86
C PHE A 146 21.78 -6.82 -2.92
N GLY A 147 21.06 -5.86 -3.50
CA GLY A 147 21.52 -4.97 -4.54
C GLY A 147 21.87 -3.56 -4.03
N PRO A 148 22.06 -2.60 -4.96
CA PRO A 148 22.48 -1.24 -4.63
C PRO A 148 21.37 -0.38 -3.98
N GLY A 149 20.16 -0.91 -3.78
CA GLY A 149 18.99 -0.11 -3.41
C GLY A 149 18.54 0.76 -4.57
N ASP A 150 18.57 2.07 -4.37
CA ASP A 150 18.20 3.04 -5.39
C ASP A 150 19.31 3.14 -6.44
N TYR A 151 19.01 2.67 -7.65
CA TYR A 151 19.95 2.62 -8.76
C TYR A 151 19.69 3.78 -9.72
N LEU A 152 20.77 4.47 -10.15
CA LEU A 152 20.71 5.67 -11.01
C LEU A 152 19.86 6.82 -10.44
N GLY A 153 19.75 6.89 -9.10
CA GLY A 153 18.88 7.88 -8.42
C GLY A 153 17.38 7.59 -8.53
N ILE A 154 17.01 6.43 -9.07
CA ILE A 154 15.62 5.98 -9.21
C ILE A 154 15.30 5.00 -8.08
N HIS A 155 14.16 5.21 -7.43
CA HIS A 155 13.70 4.36 -6.34
C HIS A 155 13.55 2.90 -6.79
N PHE A 156 14.05 1.95 -5.99
CA PHE A 156 14.03 0.51 -6.33
C PHE A 156 12.62 -0.04 -6.69
N GLY A 157 11.56 0.57 -6.14
CA GLY A 157 10.17 0.22 -6.48
C GLY A 157 9.81 0.44 -7.95
N LEU A 158 10.36 1.49 -8.58
CA LEU A 158 10.12 1.79 -9.99
C LEU A 158 10.85 0.82 -10.91
N TRP A 159 12.05 0.38 -10.54
CA TRP A 159 12.75 -0.69 -11.26
C TRP A 159 11.98 -2.01 -11.21
N GLY A 160 11.44 -2.35 -10.03
CA GLY A 160 10.53 -3.51 -9.92
C GLY A 160 9.31 -3.39 -10.82
N LEU A 161 8.69 -2.20 -10.87
CA LEU A 161 7.55 -1.94 -11.73
C LEU A 161 7.89 -2.06 -13.23
N ALA A 162 9.06 -1.59 -13.64
CA ALA A 162 9.53 -1.72 -15.02
C ALA A 162 9.72 -3.18 -15.41
N VAL A 163 10.38 -3.98 -14.55
CA VAL A 163 10.55 -5.43 -14.78
C VAL A 163 9.20 -6.13 -14.82
N ASN A 164 8.29 -5.81 -13.90
CA ASN A 164 6.94 -6.34 -13.89
C ASN A 164 6.23 -6.09 -15.22
N LEU A 165 6.18 -4.84 -15.68
CA LEU A 165 5.53 -4.50 -16.95
C LEU A 165 6.15 -5.23 -18.14
N ILE A 166 7.48 -5.32 -18.22
CA ILE A 166 8.18 -6.06 -19.28
C ILE A 166 7.78 -7.54 -19.26
N VAL A 167 7.78 -8.17 -18.09
CA VAL A 167 7.41 -9.58 -17.93
C VAL A 167 5.94 -9.79 -18.29
N VAL A 168 5.03 -8.91 -17.88
CA VAL A 168 3.62 -8.98 -18.28
C VAL A 168 3.49 -8.95 -19.81
N LEU A 169 4.18 -8.02 -20.48
CA LEU A 169 4.13 -7.89 -21.94
C LEU A 169 4.68 -9.13 -22.65
N ILE A 170 5.82 -9.66 -22.19
CA ILE A 170 6.45 -10.85 -22.77
C ILE A 170 5.55 -12.07 -22.57
N VAL A 171 5.11 -12.34 -21.33
CA VAL A 171 4.30 -13.52 -21.03
C VAL A 171 2.95 -13.42 -21.74
N SER A 172 2.34 -12.24 -21.79
CA SER A 172 1.09 -12.02 -22.54
C SER A 172 1.24 -12.26 -24.04
N ALA A 173 2.40 -11.95 -24.64
CA ALA A 173 2.65 -12.24 -26.04
C ALA A 173 2.85 -13.75 -26.31
N LEU A 174 3.28 -14.51 -25.31
CA LEU A 174 3.53 -15.95 -25.39
C LEU A 174 2.34 -16.82 -24.96
N THR A 175 1.31 -16.21 -24.36
CA THR A 175 0.15 -16.92 -23.82
C THR A 175 -1.14 -16.51 -24.55
N LYS A 176 -2.15 -17.37 -24.51
CA LYS A 176 -3.45 -17.12 -25.15
C LYS A 176 -4.25 -16.07 -24.37
N GLU A 177 -5.12 -15.35 -25.06
CA GLU A 177 -6.04 -14.37 -24.46
C GLU A 177 -6.97 -15.05 -23.42
N ASP A 178 -7.40 -14.30 -22.41
CA ASP A 178 -8.19 -14.84 -21.30
C ASP A 178 -9.65 -15.11 -21.73
N GLU A 179 -10.04 -16.38 -21.76
CA GLU A 179 -11.41 -16.81 -22.07
C GLU A 179 -12.44 -16.29 -21.05
N ASN A 180 -12.01 -15.93 -19.82
CA ASN A 180 -12.91 -15.45 -18.77
C ASN A 180 -13.22 -13.95 -18.85
N PHE A 181 -12.60 -13.20 -19.78
CA PHE A 181 -12.90 -11.77 -19.90
C PHE A 181 -14.34 -11.52 -20.36
N ASP A 182 -14.88 -12.44 -21.16
CA ASP A 182 -16.20 -12.30 -21.76
C ASP A 182 -17.31 -12.54 -20.73
N SER A 183 -17.14 -13.56 -19.89
CA SER A 183 -18.02 -13.80 -18.75
C SER A 183 -17.97 -12.66 -17.72
N PHE A 184 -16.81 -12.01 -17.54
CA PHE A 184 -16.69 -10.82 -16.70
C PHE A 184 -17.46 -9.62 -17.28
N LEU A 185 -17.36 -9.36 -18.59
CA LEU A 185 -18.11 -8.29 -19.25
C LEU A 185 -19.63 -8.54 -19.22
N GLU A 186 -20.06 -9.79 -19.41
CA GLU A 186 -21.46 -10.18 -19.26
C GLU A 186 -21.95 -9.95 -17.82
N GLY A 187 -21.12 -10.30 -16.83
CA GLY A 187 -21.39 -10.00 -15.41
C GLY A 187 -21.58 -8.51 -15.12
N ILE A 188 -20.72 -7.65 -15.68
CA ILE A 188 -20.89 -6.18 -15.53
C ILE A 188 -22.15 -5.68 -16.23
N ASN A 189 -22.41 -6.15 -17.44
CA ASN A 189 -23.56 -5.70 -18.23
C ASN A 189 -24.89 -6.17 -17.62
N SER A 190 -24.93 -7.30 -16.91
CA SER A 190 -26.11 -7.79 -16.21
C SER A 190 -26.45 -7.02 -14.92
N VAL A 191 -25.48 -6.28 -14.36
CA VAL A 191 -25.68 -5.44 -13.16
C VAL A 191 -26.12 -4.01 -13.51
N LYS A 192 -26.08 -3.63 -14.79
CA LYS A 192 -26.71 -2.38 -15.25
C LYS A 192 -28.24 -2.55 -15.29
N LEU A 193 -28.87 -2.26 -14.16
CA LEU A 193 -30.27 -1.79 -14.05
C LEU A 193 -30.28 -0.26 -13.95
#